data_AF-A0A377UYW3-F1
#
_entry.id   AF-A0A377UYW3-F1
#
_cell.length_a   1.000
_cell.length_b   1.000
_cell.length_c   1.000
_cell.angle_alpha   90.00
_cell.angle_beta   90.00
_cell.angle_gamma   90.00
#
_symmetry.space_group_name_H-M   'P 1'
#
loop_
_entity.id
_entity.type
_entity.pdbx_description
1 polymer ?
#
loop_
_entity_poly.entity_id
_entity_poly.type
_entity_poly.pdbx_seq_one_letter_code
_entity_poly.pdbx_strand_id
1 'polypeptide(L)'
;MGPLALTDLIGQDVNFAVTCSVFNAFWQDRRYLPSLLQQELALAGRLGKKSGHGVYRWPAETLPDAALPPVMIGAESVTVRSDNVTELDDVLLLETEGETALALSIKHHRPVVVYDLCASDTVVLAAAATNAPAATDKAVHYFQQQGKKVLRIADYPGLLVWRTVAMLINEALDAVQKGVASPQDVDTAMRLGVNYPHGPLAWGERLGWRRVLQLLENLQHHYGEERYRPSSLLRQKALMEKHHEQ
;
A
#
# COMPACT_ATOMS: atom_id res chain seq x y z
N MET A 1 2.65 13.58 3.74
CA MET A 1 1.42 14.07 3.07
C MET A 1 0.88 12.95 2.19
N GLY A 2 -0.43 12.72 2.14
CA GLY A 2 -1.02 11.69 1.29
C GLY A 2 -0.94 12.04 -0.20
N PRO A 3 -0.84 11.05 -1.11
CA PRO A 3 -0.56 11.28 -2.53
C PRO A 3 -1.66 12.11 -3.22
N LEU A 4 -2.94 11.87 -2.93
CA LEU A 4 -4.05 12.61 -3.55
C LEU A 4 -4.03 14.10 -3.15
N ALA A 5 -3.84 14.40 -1.87
CA ALA A 5 -3.71 15.78 -1.40
C ALA A 5 -2.46 16.46 -1.98
N LEU A 6 -1.36 15.71 -2.14
CA LEU A 6 -0.14 16.22 -2.78
C LEU A 6 -0.40 16.59 -4.25
N THR A 7 -1.13 15.76 -5.02
CA THR A 7 -1.47 16.11 -6.42
C THR A 7 -2.31 17.39 -6.52
N ASP A 8 -3.20 17.64 -5.56
CA ASP A 8 -3.96 18.89 -5.50
C ASP A 8 -3.09 20.11 -5.17
N LEU A 9 -2.00 19.93 -4.42
CA LEU A 9 -1.05 21.01 -4.12
C LEU A 9 -0.11 21.30 -5.29
N ILE A 10 0.36 20.26 -5.99
CA ILE A 10 1.19 20.39 -7.19
C ILE A 10 0.37 21.04 -8.32
N GLY A 11 -0.89 20.62 -8.46
CA GLY A 11 -1.75 20.93 -9.59
C GLY A 11 -2.03 19.67 -10.41
N GLN A 12 -3.30 19.34 -10.61
CA GLN A 12 -3.68 18.12 -11.34
C GLN A 12 -3.18 18.12 -12.79
N ASP A 13 -3.21 19.28 -13.45
CA ASP A 13 -2.63 19.50 -14.78
C ASP A 13 -1.13 19.21 -14.84
N VAL A 14 -0.37 19.72 -13.87
CA VAL A 14 1.10 19.54 -13.82
C VAL A 14 1.46 18.08 -13.54
N ASN A 15 0.84 17.49 -12.51
CA ASN A 15 1.13 16.11 -12.13
C ASN A 15 0.69 15.10 -13.23
N PHE A 16 -0.47 15.34 -13.85
CA PHE A 16 -0.95 14.53 -14.97
C PHE A 16 -0.05 14.66 -16.19
N ALA A 17 0.41 15.87 -16.53
CA ALA A 17 1.33 16.09 -17.64
C ALA A 17 2.67 15.35 -17.45
N VAL A 18 3.24 15.36 -16.25
CA VAL A 18 4.46 14.59 -15.94
C VAL A 18 4.22 13.09 -16.10
N THR A 19 3.10 12.58 -15.58
CA THR A 19 2.73 11.17 -15.73
C THR A 19 2.62 10.76 -17.20
N CYS A 20 1.91 11.53 -18.01
CA CYS A 20 1.79 11.31 -19.46
C CYS A 20 3.13 11.42 -20.19
N SER A 21 4.00 12.35 -19.79
CA SER A 21 5.33 12.51 -20.37
C SER A 21 6.18 11.27 -20.18
N VAL A 22 6.28 10.78 -18.93
CA VAL A 22 7.02 9.54 -18.61
C VAL A 22 6.41 8.34 -19.34
N PHE A 23 5.09 8.18 -19.29
CA PHE A 23 4.39 7.11 -19.99
C PHE A 23 4.71 7.06 -21.49
N ASN A 24 4.67 8.22 -22.17
CA ASN A 24 4.95 8.29 -23.60
C ASN A 24 6.43 8.09 -23.93
N ALA A 25 7.34 8.60 -23.08
CA ALA A 25 8.78 8.42 -23.25
C ALA A 25 9.22 6.95 -23.08
N PHE A 26 8.49 6.17 -22.29
CA PHE A 26 8.68 4.73 -22.12
C PHE A 26 7.79 3.89 -23.04
N TRP A 27 7.40 4.44 -24.21
CA TRP A 27 6.59 3.74 -25.22
C TRP A 27 5.38 3.02 -24.63
N GLN A 28 4.64 3.73 -23.77
CA GLN A 28 3.38 3.29 -23.20
C GLN A 28 3.50 2.08 -22.26
N ASP A 29 4.62 1.92 -21.54
CA ASP A 29 4.74 0.94 -20.46
C ASP A 29 3.60 1.12 -19.44
N ARG A 30 2.82 0.05 -19.23
CA ARG A 30 1.61 0.05 -18.40
C ARG A 30 1.88 0.34 -16.92
N ARG A 31 3.13 0.25 -16.47
CA ARG A 31 3.48 0.68 -15.11
C ARG A 31 3.29 2.18 -14.91
N TYR A 32 3.48 2.98 -15.94
CA TYR A 32 3.30 4.45 -15.89
C TYR A 32 1.94 4.91 -16.43
N LEU A 33 0.99 3.98 -16.60
CA LEU A 33 -0.32 4.27 -17.18
C LEU A 33 -1.03 5.45 -16.48
N PRO A 34 -1.43 6.51 -17.20
CA PRO A 34 -2.19 7.63 -16.64
C PRO A 34 -3.59 7.22 -16.18
N SER A 35 -4.13 7.93 -15.19
CA SER A 35 -5.49 7.68 -14.67
C SER A 35 -6.53 8.53 -15.40
N LEU A 36 -7.63 7.89 -15.83
CA LEU A 36 -8.79 8.59 -16.41
C LEU A 36 -9.44 9.55 -15.39
N LEU A 37 -9.45 9.19 -14.10
CA LEU A 37 -9.98 10.06 -13.05
C LEU A 37 -9.15 11.34 -12.91
N GLN A 38 -7.82 11.23 -13.03
CA GLN A 38 -6.96 12.41 -13.01
C GLN A 38 -7.10 13.25 -14.28
N GLN A 39 -7.24 12.60 -15.44
CA GLN A 39 -7.50 13.27 -16.71
C GLN A 39 -8.80 14.10 -16.64
N GLU A 40 -9.87 13.54 -16.08
CA GLU A 40 -11.15 14.23 -15.94
C GLU A 40 -11.01 15.48 -15.06
N LEU A 41 -10.30 15.39 -13.94
CA LEU A 41 -10.03 16.55 -13.08
C LEU A 41 -9.28 17.66 -13.83
N ALA A 42 -8.24 17.30 -14.59
CA ALA A 42 -7.44 18.23 -15.36
C ALA A 42 -8.28 18.90 -16.48
N LEU A 43 -9.03 18.13 -17.26
CA LEU A 43 -9.87 18.63 -18.35
C LEU A 43 -11.03 19.50 -17.84
N ALA A 44 -11.59 19.19 -16.67
CA ALA A 44 -12.66 19.96 -16.05
C ALA A 44 -12.19 21.25 -15.34
N GLY A 45 -10.89 21.58 -15.39
CA GLY A 45 -10.32 22.73 -14.68
C GLY A 45 -10.33 22.58 -13.15
N ARG A 46 -10.52 21.36 -12.63
CA ARG A 46 -10.44 21.04 -11.21
C ARG A 46 -8.99 20.71 -10.85
N LEU A 47 -8.16 21.74 -10.86
CA LEU A 47 -6.71 21.65 -10.77
C LEU A 47 -6.15 21.55 -9.35
N GLY A 48 -6.98 21.41 -8.33
CA GLY A 48 -6.56 21.34 -6.92
C GLY A 48 -6.64 22.68 -6.20
N LYS A 49 -5.68 22.95 -5.31
CA LYS A 49 -5.72 24.12 -4.42
C LYS A 49 -5.75 25.44 -5.19
N LYS A 50 -5.04 25.52 -6.32
CA LYS A 50 -4.97 26.75 -7.15
C LYS A 50 -6.29 27.13 -7.83
N SER A 51 -7.22 26.18 -7.98
CA SER A 51 -8.55 26.40 -8.55
C SER A 51 -9.68 26.23 -7.51
N GLY A 52 -9.34 26.08 -6.22
CA GLY A 52 -10.31 25.83 -5.15
C GLY A 52 -10.96 24.43 -5.17
N HIS A 53 -10.63 23.58 -6.15
CA HIS A 53 -11.24 22.26 -6.32
C HIS A 53 -10.32 21.34 -7.12
N GLY A 54 -10.05 20.14 -6.61
CA GLY A 54 -9.39 19.03 -7.31
C GLY A 54 -9.99 17.71 -6.87
N VAL A 55 -9.17 16.83 -6.27
CA VAL A 55 -9.69 15.68 -5.51
C VAL A 55 -10.50 16.16 -4.32
N TYR A 56 -10.04 17.23 -3.66
CA TYR A 56 -10.73 17.86 -2.55
C TYR A 56 -11.27 19.25 -2.92
N ARG A 57 -12.26 19.72 -2.17
CA ARG A 57 -12.65 21.14 -2.17
C ARG A 57 -11.70 21.92 -1.26
N TRP A 58 -11.21 23.06 -1.73
CA TRP A 58 -10.24 23.89 -1.02
C TRP A 58 -10.84 25.24 -0.58
N PRO A 59 -10.56 25.75 0.63
CA PRO A 59 -9.69 25.15 1.65
C PRO A 59 -10.27 23.82 2.14
N ALA A 60 -9.42 22.81 2.30
CA ALA A 60 -9.86 21.51 2.76
C ALA A 60 -10.48 21.68 4.14
N GLU A 61 -11.80 21.55 4.23
CA GLU A 61 -12.47 21.36 5.51
C GLU A 61 -11.82 20.15 6.18
N THR A 62 -11.73 20.16 7.51
CA THR A 62 -11.26 19.00 8.28
C THR A 62 -12.01 17.77 7.79
N LEU A 63 -11.30 16.86 7.14
CA LEU A 63 -11.86 15.59 6.71
C LEU A 63 -12.43 14.90 7.96
N PRO A 64 -13.64 14.33 7.89
CA PRO A 64 -14.24 13.64 9.02
C PRO A 64 -13.29 12.53 9.52
N ASP A 65 -13.30 12.28 10.83
CA ASP A 65 -12.52 11.19 11.41
C ASP A 65 -13.06 9.87 10.86
N ALA A 66 -12.27 9.25 9.99
CA ALA A 66 -12.62 7.99 9.33
C ALA A 66 -12.36 6.77 10.23
N ALA A 67 -11.80 6.98 11.43
CA ALA A 67 -11.55 5.91 12.39
C ALA A 67 -12.85 5.23 12.81
N LEU A 68 -12.81 3.90 12.89
CA LEU A 68 -13.91 3.13 13.46
C LEU A 68 -14.12 3.48 14.93
N PRO A 69 -15.38 3.50 15.41
CA PRO A 69 -15.68 3.76 16.81
C PRO A 69 -15.06 2.69 17.72
N PRO A 70 -14.84 2.99 19.00
CA PRO A 70 -14.33 2.02 19.97
C PRO A 70 -15.21 0.76 20.05
N VAL A 71 -14.57 -0.41 19.94
CA VAL A 71 -15.20 -1.71 20.13
C VAL A 71 -14.94 -2.19 21.55
N MET A 72 -16.00 -2.53 22.29
CA MET A 72 -15.89 -2.90 23.71
C MET A 72 -15.54 -4.37 23.94
N ILE A 73 -16.00 -5.26 23.06
CA ILE A 73 -15.83 -6.71 23.20
C ILE A 73 -14.78 -7.18 22.21
N GLY A 74 -13.67 -7.70 22.72
CA GLY A 74 -12.56 -8.25 21.95
C GLY A 74 -12.58 -9.77 21.87
N ALA A 75 -11.47 -10.33 21.38
CA ALA A 75 -11.21 -11.77 21.47
C ALA A 75 -10.90 -12.19 22.91
N GLU A 76 -11.30 -13.41 23.27
CA GLU A 76 -10.98 -13.99 24.59
C GLU A 76 -9.54 -14.53 24.63
N SER A 77 -9.04 -14.98 23.49
CA SER A 77 -7.71 -15.55 23.30
C SER A 77 -6.97 -14.88 22.14
N VAL A 78 -5.71 -14.54 22.37
CA VAL A 78 -4.81 -13.95 21.37
C VAL A 78 -3.54 -14.79 21.29
N THR A 79 -3.26 -15.35 20.12
CA THR A 79 -2.05 -16.14 19.87
C THR A 79 -1.29 -15.57 18.67
N VAL A 80 -0.10 -15.00 18.91
CA VAL A 80 0.79 -14.54 17.84
C VAL A 80 1.62 -15.73 17.36
N ARG A 81 1.43 -16.15 16.10
CA ARG A 81 2.18 -17.27 15.51
C ARG A 81 3.48 -16.82 14.85
N SER A 82 3.46 -15.65 14.24
CA SER A 82 4.60 -14.98 13.62
C SER A 82 4.32 -13.48 13.49
N ASP A 83 5.29 -12.71 13.04
CA ASP A 83 5.16 -11.26 12.85
C ASP A 83 3.96 -10.85 11.97
N ASN A 84 3.53 -11.74 11.07
CA ASN A 84 2.47 -11.45 10.10
C ASN A 84 1.17 -12.23 10.37
N VAL A 85 1.12 -13.09 11.40
CA VAL A 85 -0.02 -13.99 11.66
C VAL A 85 -0.38 -13.97 13.14
N THR A 86 -1.56 -13.44 13.44
CA THR A 86 -2.15 -13.45 14.78
C THR A 86 -3.51 -14.15 14.74
N GLU A 87 -3.77 -15.03 15.70
CA GLU A 87 -5.07 -15.66 15.89
C GLU A 87 -5.82 -14.96 17.04
N LEU A 88 -7.07 -14.58 16.76
CA LEU A 88 -8.00 -13.93 17.67
C LEU A 88 -9.22 -14.84 17.82
N ASP A 89 -9.17 -15.76 18.79
CA ASP A 89 -10.05 -16.93 18.86
C ASP A 89 -10.08 -17.72 17.53
N ASP A 90 -11.21 -17.72 16.85
CA ASP A 90 -11.45 -18.35 15.55
C ASP A 90 -10.95 -17.51 14.36
N VAL A 91 -10.71 -16.21 14.55
CA VAL A 91 -10.34 -15.25 13.50
C VAL A 91 -8.84 -15.27 13.24
N LEU A 92 -8.48 -15.32 11.95
CA LEU A 92 -7.11 -15.10 11.49
C LEU A 92 -6.91 -13.63 11.13
N LEU A 93 -6.00 -12.97 11.83
CA LEU A 93 -5.53 -11.63 11.53
C LEU A 93 -4.17 -11.70 10.83
N LEU A 94 -4.13 -11.30 9.56
CA LEU A 94 -3.00 -11.50 8.67
C LEU A 94 -2.50 -10.18 8.10
N GLU A 95 -1.19 -9.93 8.10
CA GLU A 95 -0.66 -8.81 7.32
C GLU A 95 -0.77 -9.11 5.83
N THR A 96 -1.08 -8.10 5.00
CA THR A 96 -1.30 -8.32 3.57
C THR A 96 -0.04 -8.82 2.85
N GLU A 97 -0.19 -9.93 2.14
CA GLU A 97 0.78 -10.44 1.17
C GLU A 97 0.25 -10.33 -0.26
N GLY A 98 -0.82 -9.57 -0.49
CA GLY A 98 -1.43 -9.36 -1.81
C GLY A 98 -2.68 -10.20 -2.09
N GLU A 99 -2.91 -11.28 -1.33
CA GLU A 99 -4.17 -12.03 -1.37
C GLU A 99 -5.29 -11.26 -0.63
N THR A 100 -6.55 -11.46 -1.05
CA THR A 100 -7.72 -10.84 -0.39
C THR A 100 -8.10 -11.62 0.87
N ALA A 101 -8.75 -10.94 1.82
CA ALA A 101 -9.27 -11.57 3.02
C ALA A 101 -10.27 -12.68 2.69
N LEU A 102 -11.11 -12.50 1.66
CA LEU A 102 -12.03 -13.54 1.20
C LEU A 102 -11.30 -14.79 0.67
N ALA A 103 -10.27 -14.63 -0.16
CA ALA A 103 -9.51 -15.76 -0.70
C ALA A 103 -8.85 -16.57 0.43
N LEU A 104 -8.24 -15.87 1.38
CA LEU A 104 -7.63 -16.47 2.56
C LEU A 104 -8.67 -17.15 3.47
N SER A 105 -9.85 -16.54 3.66
CA SER A 105 -10.95 -17.11 4.46
C SER A 105 -11.39 -18.46 3.91
N ILE A 106 -11.57 -18.55 2.58
CA ILE A 106 -11.93 -19.79 1.90
C ILE A 106 -10.81 -20.83 2.02
N LYS A 107 -9.55 -20.43 1.82
CA LYS A 107 -8.36 -21.29 1.89
C LYS A 107 -8.15 -21.89 3.28
N HIS A 108 -8.39 -21.11 4.33
CA HIS A 108 -8.16 -21.52 5.72
C HIS A 108 -9.43 -22.03 6.42
N HIS A 109 -10.59 -21.95 5.78
CA HIS A 109 -11.89 -22.30 6.36
C HIS A 109 -12.17 -21.61 7.71
N ARG A 110 -11.75 -20.34 7.83
CA ARG A 110 -11.85 -19.52 9.04
C ARG A 110 -12.15 -18.06 8.69
N PRO A 111 -12.79 -17.27 9.57
CA PRO A 111 -12.90 -15.83 9.38
C PRO A 111 -11.50 -15.19 9.26
N VAL A 112 -11.31 -14.33 8.26
CA VAL A 112 -10.03 -13.64 8.03
C VAL A 112 -10.23 -12.14 8.01
N VAL A 113 -9.33 -11.43 8.70
CA VAL A 113 -9.13 -9.99 8.57
C VAL A 113 -7.69 -9.78 8.08
N VAL A 114 -7.53 -9.02 7.01
CA VAL A 114 -6.22 -8.64 6.49
C VAL A 114 -5.94 -7.19 6.89
N TYR A 115 -4.75 -6.91 7.40
CA TYR A 115 -4.31 -5.56 7.73
C TYR A 115 -3.08 -5.13 6.91
N ASP A 116 -2.92 -3.82 6.75
CA ASP A 116 -1.83 -3.19 6.01
C ASP A 116 -0.63 -2.90 6.92
N LEU A 117 0.48 -2.44 6.34
CA LEU A 117 1.71 -2.12 7.06
C LEU A 117 1.43 -1.16 8.22
N CYS A 118 1.57 -1.64 9.46
CA CYS A 118 1.26 -0.87 10.66
C CYS A 118 2.49 -0.09 11.17
N ALA A 119 2.96 0.89 10.39
CA ALA A 119 4.14 1.68 10.74
C ALA A 119 3.84 2.97 11.54
N SER A 120 2.57 3.38 11.66
CA SER A 120 2.15 4.61 12.35
C SER A 120 1.07 4.36 13.41
N ASP A 121 0.45 5.43 13.92
CA ASP A 121 -0.70 5.39 14.82
C ASP A 121 -2.00 4.90 14.15
N THR A 122 -1.99 4.72 12.82
CA THR A 122 -3.16 4.32 12.04
C THR A 122 -2.92 2.97 11.37
N VAL A 123 -3.92 2.09 11.44
CA VAL A 123 -3.92 0.79 10.75
C VAL A 123 -5.11 0.72 9.80
N VAL A 124 -4.87 0.22 8.61
CA VAL A 124 -5.89 -0.05 7.61
C VAL A 124 -6.15 -1.55 7.61
N LEU A 125 -7.42 -1.96 7.62
CA LEU A 125 -7.81 -3.36 7.52
C LEU A 125 -8.98 -3.57 6.55
N ALA A 126 -9.10 -4.81 6.10
CA ALA A 126 -10.23 -5.32 5.35
C ALA A 126 -10.64 -6.69 5.91
N ALA A 127 -11.94 -6.97 5.89
CA ALA A 127 -12.50 -8.23 6.37
C ALA A 127 -13.08 -9.01 5.20
N ALA A 128 -12.97 -10.34 5.25
CA ALA A 128 -13.64 -11.20 4.28
C ALA A 128 -15.16 -10.93 4.30
N ALA A 129 -15.80 -10.92 3.14
CA ALA A 129 -17.24 -10.70 3.02
C ALA A 129 -18.08 -11.75 3.77
N THR A 130 -17.49 -12.93 4.06
CA THR A 130 -18.10 -14.03 4.81
C THR A 130 -18.03 -13.84 6.33
N ASN A 131 -17.28 -12.86 6.85
CA ASN A 131 -17.14 -12.67 8.28
C ASN A 131 -18.44 -12.13 8.89
N ALA A 132 -18.84 -12.70 10.03
CA ALA A 132 -19.79 -12.03 10.89
C ALA A 132 -19.20 -10.71 11.42
N PRO A 133 -20.01 -9.66 11.68
CA PRO A 133 -19.53 -8.40 12.24
C PRO A 133 -18.68 -8.59 13.51
N ALA A 134 -19.14 -9.44 14.43
CA ALA A 134 -18.44 -9.75 15.68
C ALA A 134 -17.02 -10.33 15.46
N ALA A 135 -16.79 -11.08 14.39
CA ALA A 135 -15.46 -11.59 14.05
C ALA A 135 -14.52 -10.44 13.61
N THR A 136 -15.05 -9.48 12.86
CA THR A 136 -14.27 -8.29 12.45
C THR A 136 -13.97 -7.40 13.64
N ASP A 137 -14.93 -7.26 14.56
CA ASP A 137 -14.82 -6.45 15.78
C ASP A 137 -13.67 -6.91 16.68
N LYS A 138 -13.38 -8.22 16.76
CA LYS A 138 -12.21 -8.76 17.47
C LYS A 138 -10.90 -8.15 16.97
N ALA A 139 -10.72 -8.07 15.65
CA ALA A 139 -9.52 -7.48 15.04
C ALA A 139 -9.45 -5.97 15.23
N VAL A 140 -10.60 -5.28 15.12
CA VAL A 140 -10.68 -3.84 15.39
C VAL A 140 -10.30 -3.54 16.84
N HIS A 141 -10.88 -4.27 17.79
CA HIS A 141 -10.57 -4.15 19.21
C HIS A 141 -9.09 -4.41 19.49
N TYR A 142 -8.51 -5.47 18.92
CA TYR A 142 -7.09 -5.82 19.09
C TYR A 142 -6.16 -4.65 18.77
N PHE A 143 -6.40 -3.93 17.67
CA PHE A 143 -5.59 -2.75 17.33
C PHE A 143 -5.92 -1.51 18.17
N GLN A 144 -7.20 -1.30 18.52
CA GLN A 144 -7.61 -0.17 19.37
C GLN A 144 -6.98 -0.25 20.77
N GLN A 145 -6.84 -1.46 21.35
CA GLN A 145 -6.16 -1.65 22.64
C GLN A 145 -4.66 -1.29 22.60
N GLN A 146 -4.07 -1.26 21.41
CA GLN A 146 -2.70 -0.80 21.18
C GLN A 146 -2.62 0.71 20.88
N GLY A 147 -3.72 1.44 21.04
CA GLY A 147 -3.80 2.87 20.76
C GLY A 147 -3.84 3.21 19.27
N LYS A 148 -4.11 2.23 18.39
CA LYS A 148 -4.19 2.47 16.94
C LYS A 148 -5.56 3.01 16.55
N LYS A 149 -5.57 3.96 15.61
CA LYS A 149 -6.76 4.36 14.85
C LYS A 149 -6.99 3.33 13.76
N VAL A 150 -8.17 2.73 13.72
CA VAL A 150 -8.49 1.65 12.78
C VAL A 150 -9.36 2.19 11.65
N LEU A 151 -8.88 2.06 10.43
CA LEU A 151 -9.64 2.38 9.21
C LEU A 151 -10.04 1.07 8.53
N ARG A 152 -11.31 0.92 8.19
CA ARG A 152 -11.79 -0.19 7.37
C ARG A 152 -11.98 0.26 5.93
N ILE A 153 -11.40 -0.48 5.00
CA ILE A 153 -11.57 -0.27 3.56
C ILE A 153 -12.15 -1.52 2.90
N ALA A 154 -12.35 -1.45 1.58
CA ALA A 154 -12.70 -2.61 0.78
C ALA A 154 -11.60 -3.67 0.81
N ASP A 155 -11.99 -4.94 0.63
CA ASP A 155 -11.07 -6.08 0.51
C ASP A 155 -10.28 -5.99 -0.81
N TYR A 156 -9.17 -5.25 -0.76
CA TYR A 156 -8.39 -4.84 -1.90
C TYR A 156 -7.00 -5.51 -1.89
N PRO A 157 -6.59 -6.21 -2.96
CA PRO A 157 -5.29 -6.87 -3.04
C PRO A 157 -4.12 -5.95 -2.69
N GLY A 158 -3.35 -6.31 -1.66
CA GLY A 158 -2.17 -5.56 -1.18
C GLY A 158 -2.49 -4.27 -0.42
N LEU A 159 -3.78 -3.98 -0.18
CA LEU A 159 -4.29 -2.78 0.48
C LEU A 159 -3.67 -1.49 -0.09
N LEU A 160 -3.20 -0.56 0.75
CA LEU A 160 -2.78 0.78 0.33
C LEU A 160 -1.27 0.98 0.47
N VAL A 161 -0.74 0.83 1.69
CA VAL A 161 0.63 1.17 2.06
C VAL A 161 1.60 0.15 1.49
N TRP A 162 1.43 -1.14 1.79
CA TRP A 162 2.28 -2.21 1.26
C TRP A 162 2.34 -2.18 -0.26
N ARG A 163 1.18 -2.14 -0.92
CA ARG A 163 1.10 -2.06 -2.39
C ARG A 163 1.84 -0.86 -2.98
N THR A 164 1.68 0.32 -2.38
CA THR A 164 2.33 1.54 -2.88
C THR A 164 3.85 1.48 -2.69
N VAL A 165 4.29 1.10 -1.49
CA VAL A 165 5.71 1.04 -1.14
C VAL A 165 6.43 -0.04 -1.95
N ALA A 166 5.83 -1.22 -2.12
CA ALA A 166 6.39 -2.28 -2.95
C ALA A 166 6.58 -1.86 -4.42
N MET A 167 5.62 -1.13 -4.99
CA MET A 167 5.75 -0.59 -6.34
C MET A 167 6.85 0.47 -6.44
N LEU A 168 7.02 1.34 -5.43
CA LEU A 168 8.12 2.31 -5.37
C LEU A 168 9.49 1.63 -5.27
N ILE A 169 9.60 0.59 -4.43
CA ILE A 169 10.81 -0.23 -4.30
C ILE A 169 11.15 -0.88 -5.63
N ASN A 170 10.16 -1.49 -6.28
CA ASN A 170 10.35 -2.19 -7.54
C ASN A 170 10.80 -1.25 -8.67
N GLU A 171 10.26 -0.03 -8.68
CA GLU A 171 10.64 1.00 -9.63
C GLU A 171 12.06 1.52 -9.39
N ALA A 172 12.44 1.71 -8.13
CA ALA A 172 13.80 2.10 -7.76
C ALA A 172 14.83 1.03 -8.14
N LEU A 173 14.52 -0.25 -7.92
CA LEU A 173 15.36 -1.37 -8.34
C LEU A 173 15.51 -1.44 -9.86
N ASP A 174 14.44 -1.17 -10.60
CA ASP A 174 14.49 -1.15 -12.07
C ASP A 174 15.35 0.01 -12.60
N ALA A 175 15.26 1.20 -12.00
CA ALA A 175 16.13 2.34 -12.33
C ALA A 175 17.61 2.03 -12.08
N VAL A 176 17.93 1.38 -10.96
CA VAL A 176 19.30 0.92 -10.65
C VAL A 176 19.74 -0.16 -11.64
N GLN A 177 18.88 -1.14 -11.93
CA GLN A 177 19.19 -2.24 -12.85
C GLN A 177 19.52 -1.73 -14.26
N LYS A 178 18.86 -0.66 -14.70
CA LYS A 178 19.08 -0.01 -16.00
C LYS A 178 20.24 0.99 -16.00
N GLY A 179 20.93 1.18 -14.86
CA GLY A 179 22.07 2.08 -14.74
C GLY A 179 21.72 3.56 -14.76
N VAL A 180 20.50 3.94 -14.40
CA VAL A 180 20.06 5.36 -14.34
C VAL A 180 20.84 6.13 -13.27
N ALA A 181 21.05 5.52 -12.11
CA ALA A 181 21.82 6.09 -11.00
C ALA A 181 22.30 4.98 -10.05
N SER A 182 23.23 5.31 -9.14
CA SER A 182 23.66 4.39 -8.08
C SER A 182 22.53 4.14 -7.06
N PRO A 183 22.54 3.00 -6.34
CA PRO A 183 21.60 2.75 -5.24
C PRO A 183 21.51 3.90 -4.23
N GLN A 184 22.67 4.45 -3.85
CA GLN A 184 22.78 5.52 -2.86
C GLN A 184 22.22 6.84 -3.37
N ASP A 185 22.41 7.14 -4.66
CA ASP A 185 21.88 8.36 -5.27
C ASP A 185 20.37 8.28 -5.44
N VAL A 186 19.81 7.12 -5.81
CA VAL A 186 18.36 6.90 -5.87
C VAL A 186 17.73 7.14 -4.49
N ASP A 187 18.30 6.53 -3.44
CA ASP A 187 17.82 6.72 -2.08
C ASP A 187 17.96 8.16 -1.57
N THR A 188 19.01 8.87 -1.98
CA THR A 188 19.23 10.27 -1.62
C THR A 188 18.26 11.19 -2.36
N ALA A 189 18.02 10.96 -3.65
CA ALA A 189 17.08 11.71 -4.46
C ALA A 189 15.65 11.61 -3.90
N MET A 190 15.20 10.42 -3.51
CA MET A 190 13.84 10.26 -2.99
C MET A 190 13.64 10.87 -1.59
N ARG A 191 14.68 10.85 -0.74
CA ARG A 191 14.64 11.51 0.56
C ARG A 191 14.67 13.03 0.46
N LEU A 192 15.55 13.60 -0.38
CA LEU A 192 15.72 15.05 -0.44
C LEU A 192 14.78 15.73 -1.43
N GLY A 193 14.42 15.06 -2.54
CA GLY A 193 13.60 15.62 -3.60
C GLY A 193 12.09 15.58 -3.30
N VAL A 194 11.61 14.47 -2.70
CA VAL A 194 10.17 14.28 -2.43
C VAL A 194 9.87 13.91 -0.97
N ASN A 195 10.85 14.07 -0.08
CA ASN A 195 10.71 13.92 1.36
C ASN A 195 10.16 12.55 1.81
N TYR A 196 10.58 11.48 1.13
CA TYR A 196 10.28 10.13 1.59
C TYR A 196 11.02 9.84 2.91
N PRO A 197 10.39 9.14 3.87
CA PRO A 197 10.98 8.89 5.19
C PRO A 197 12.25 8.02 5.10
N HIS A 198 12.29 7.14 4.09
CA HIS A 198 13.43 6.30 3.76
C HIS A 198 13.65 6.32 2.24
N GLY A 199 14.88 6.12 1.80
CA GLY A 199 15.14 5.81 0.40
C GLY A 199 14.50 4.46 0.05
N PRO A 200 13.92 4.28 -1.15
CA PRO A 200 13.19 3.07 -1.49
C PRO A 200 14.05 1.80 -1.42
N LEU A 201 15.34 1.83 -1.74
CA LEU A 201 16.19 0.64 -1.63
C LEU A 201 16.45 0.29 -0.15
N ALA A 202 16.83 1.25 0.67
CA ALA A 202 16.94 1.04 2.13
C ALA A 202 15.61 0.58 2.76
N TRP A 203 14.47 1.04 2.22
CA TRP A 203 13.15 0.63 2.69
C TRP A 203 12.87 -0.84 2.34
N GLY A 204 13.18 -1.27 1.12
CA GLY A 204 13.06 -2.67 0.71
C GLY A 204 13.95 -3.62 1.51
N GLU A 205 15.17 -3.20 1.86
CA GLU A 205 16.05 -3.98 2.73
C GLU A 205 15.48 -4.18 4.13
N ARG A 206 14.87 -3.13 4.70
CA ARG A 206 14.21 -3.21 6.01
C ARG A 206 12.95 -4.06 6.00
N LEU A 207 12.14 -3.95 4.93
CA LEU A 207 10.87 -4.67 4.80
C LEU A 207 11.06 -6.13 4.38
N GLY A 208 12.22 -6.48 3.83
CA GLY A 208 12.54 -7.81 3.33
C GLY A 208 12.20 -7.97 1.85
N TRP A 209 13.20 -8.32 1.05
CA TRP A 209 13.10 -8.46 -0.40
C TRP A 209 12.15 -9.58 -0.80
N ARG A 210 12.12 -10.70 -0.07
CA ARG A 210 11.19 -11.82 -0.31
C ARG A 210 9.74 -11.42 -0.07
N ARG A 211 9.47 -10.60 0.94
CA ARG A 211 8.12 -10.10 1.23
C ARG A 211 7.63 -9.18 0.13
N VAL A 212 8.48 -8.27 -0.34
CA VAL A 212 8.17 -7.38 -1.48
C VAL A 212 7.95 -8.18 -2.77
N LEU A 213 8.78 -9.20 -3.01
CA LEU A 213 8.62 -10.10 -4.16
C LEU A 213 7.27 -10.86 -4.10
N GLN A 214 6.98 -11.53 -2.98
CA GLN A 214 5.76 -12.31 -2.78
C GLN A 214 4.50 -11.46 -2.98
N LEU A 215 4.50 -10.25 -2.42
CA LEU A 215 3.40 -9.29 -2.60
C LEU A 215 3.18 -8.95 -4.07
N LEU A 216 4.24 -8.59 -4.81
CA LEU A 216 4.12 -8.21 -6.22
C LEU A 216 3.74 -9.40 -7.11
N GLU A 217 4.18 -10.61 -6.80
CA GLU A 217 3.75 -11.82 -7.50
C GLU A 217 2.27 -12.11 -7.27
N ASN A 218 1.78 -11.97 -6.05
CA ASN A 218 0.36 -12.14 -5.74
C ASN A 218 -0.49 -11.06 -6.43
N LEU A 219 -0.03 -9.80 -6.47
CA LEU A 219 -0.70 -8.74 -7.23
C LEU A 219 -0.67 -9.02 -8.74
N GLN A 220 0.47 -9.44 -9.28
CA GLN A 220 0.59 -9.80 -10.69
C GLN A 220 -0.33 -10.97 -11.06
N HIS A 221 -0.42 -11.98 -10.20
CA HIS A 221 -1.33 -13.10 -10.38
C HIS A 221 -2.80 -12.67 -10.34
N HIS A 222 -3.19 -11.85 -9.36
CA HIS A 222 -4.56 -11.38 -9.19
C HIS A 222 -5.05 -10.54 -10.38
N TYR A 223 -4.23 -9.59 -10.85
CA TYR A 223 -4.62 -8.68 -11.92
C TYR A 223 -4.31 -9.21 -13.33
N GLY A 224 -3.40 -10.18 -13.47
CA GLY A 224 -2.91 -10.61 -14.78
C GLY A 224 -2.18 -9.51 -15.54
N GLU A 225 -1.70 -8.47 -14.84
CA GLU A 225 -1.12 -7.27 -15.44
C GLU A 225 0.40 -7.24 -15.34
N GLU A 226 1.05 -6.92 -16.46
CA GLU A 226 2.48 -6.63 -16.51
C GLU A 226 2.89 -5.44 -15.62
N ARG A 227 1.93 -4.58 -15.25
CA ARG A 227 2.12 -3.45 -14.33
C ARG A 227 2.80 -3.87 -13.03
N TYR A 228 2.38 -5.00 -12.43
CA TYR A 228 2.88 -5.48 -11.14
C TYR A 228 4.09 -6.42 -11.26
N ARG A 229 4.67 -6.60 -12.47
CA ARG A 229 5.80 -7.51 -12.67
C ARG A 229 6.95 -7.17 -11.70
N PRO A 230 7.46 -8.13 -10.91
CA PRO A 230 8.70 -7.94 -10.18
C PRO A 230 9.86 -7.69 -11.14
N SER A 231 10.68 -6.67 -10.90
CA SER A 231 11.92 -6.44 -11.64
C SER A 231 12.87 -7.61 -11.45
N SER A 232 13.77 -7.82 -12.43
CA SER A 232 14.74 -8.91 -12.36
C SER A 232 15.71 -8.71 -11.18
N LEU A 233 16.09 -7.47 -10.86
CA LEU A 233 16.92 -7.17 -9.70
C LEU A 233 16.21 -7.47 -8.37
N LEU A 234 14.88 -7.26 -8.26
CA LEU A 234 14.12 -7.67 -7.07
C LEU A 234 14.19 -9.18 -6.84
N ARG A 235 14.01 -9.98 -7.91
CA ARG A 235 14.14 -11.44 -7.85
C ARG A 235 15.54 -11.86 -7.39
N GLN A 236 16.57 -11.22 -7.95
CA GLN A 236 17.96 -11.47 -7.55
C GLN A 236 18.21 -11.14 -6.07
N LYS A 237 17.71 -9.99 -5.59
CA LYS A 237 17.82 -9.57 -4.18
C LYS A 237 17.13 -10.55 -3.24
N ALA A 238 15.92 -11.00 -3.58
CA ALA A 238 15.17 -11.97 -2.78
C ALA A 238 15.85 -13.35 -2.69
N LEU A 239 16.54 -13.78 -3.76
CA LEU A 239 17.35 -15.00 -3.76
C LEU A 239 18.59 -14.88 -2.86
N MET A 240 19.23 -13.70 -2.85
CA MET A 240 20.42 -13.43 -2.04
C MET A 240 20.10 -13.14 -0.56
N GLU A 241 18.86 -12.79 -0.24
CA GLU A 241 18.38 -12.62 1.12
C GLU A 241 18.48 -13.96 1.85
N LYS A 242 19.48 -14.08 2.75
CA LYS A 242 19.65 -15.27 3.59
C LYS A 242 18.45 -15.37 4.54
N HIS A 243 18.03 -16.60 4.84
CA HIS A 243 17.11 -16.84 5.96
C HIS A 243 17.76 -16.30 7.23
N HIS A 244 17.35 -15.11 7.66
CA HIS A 244 17.42 -14.78 9.07
C HIS A 244 16.20 -15.47 9.70
N GLU A 245 16.28 -16.79 9.86
CA GLU A 245 15.48 -17.47 10.87
C GLU A 245 15.96 -16.92 12.21
N GLN A 246 15.14 -16.07 12.83
CA GLN A 246 15.17 -15.78 14.26
C GLN A 246 13.82 -16.18 14.84
#